data_AF-A0A820S477-F1
#
_entry.id   AF-A0A820S477-F1
#
_cell.length_a   1.000
_cell.length_b   1.000
_cell.length_c   1.000
_cell.angle_alpha   90.00
_cell.angle_beta   90.00
_cell.angle_gamma   90.00
#
_symmetry.space_group_name_H-M   'P 1'
#
loop_
_entity.id
_entity.type
_entity.pdbx_description
1 polymer ?
#
loop_
_entity_poly.entity_id
_entity_poly.type
_entity_poly.pdbx_seq_one_letter_code
_entity_poly.pdbx_strand_id
1 'polypeptide(L)'
;MCEVTSSNFLELFPLIIKLIDKSCFLAIDTEFSSIDTFSSSIKTIKQFYEQRSNFVKQITIFQFGLAIFSKTSDQQKYEVNIYNFYLNPTSIHPIDVKYLIQS
;
A
#
# COMPACT_ATOMS: atom_id res chain seq x y z
N MET A 1 -6.60 -14.29 -4.12
CA MET A 1 -5.69 -13.42 -3.36
C MET A 1 -4.33 -14.09 -3.37
N CYS A 2 -3.28 -13.37 -3.76
CA CYS A 2 -1.92 -13.88 -3.92
C CYS A 2 -0.98 -13.09 -2.99
N GLU A 3 -0.23 -13.81 -2.16
CA GLU A 3 0.74 -13.23 -1.24
C GLU A 3 2.07 -12.96 -1.97
N VAL A 4 2.51 -11.70 -1.96
CA VAL A 4 3.74 -11.23 -2.57
C VAL A 4 4.75 -10.89 -1.48
N THR A 5 5.83 -11.65 -1.43
CA THR A 5 6.94 -11.48 -0.49
C THR A 5 8.24 -11.25 -1.26
N SER A 6 9.34 -11.00 -0.54
CA SER A 6 10.65 -10.80 -1.18
C SER A 6 11.11 -12.01 -2.02
N SER A 7 10.69 -13.23 -1.68
CA SER A 7 11.14 -14.43 -2.39
C SER A 7 10.46 -14.66 -3.74
N ASN A 8 9.23 -14.16 -3.92
CA ASN A 8 8.44 -14.35 -5.14
C ASN A 8 8.16 -13.05 -5.92
N PHE A 9 8.54 -11.88 -5.37
CA PHE A 9 8.27 -10.59 -5.99
C PHE A 9 8.79 -10.50 -7.43
N LEU A 10 10.05 -10.89 -7.67
CA LEU A 10 10.67 -10.79 -9.01
C LEU A 10 9.99 -11.68 -10.05
N GLU A 11 9.43 -12.83 -9.64
CA GLU A 11 8.69 -13.74 -10.51
C GLU A 11 7.30 -13.17 -10.84
N LEU A 12 6.60 -12.64 -9.84
CA LEU A 12 5.24 -12.14 -9.99
C LEU A 12 5.18 -10.75 -10.63
N PHE A 13 6.23 -9.94 -10.48
CA PHE A 13 6.24 -8.54 -10.92
C PHE A 13 5.86 -8.36 -12.41
N PRO A 14 6.44 -9.09 -13.37
CA PRO A 14 6.05 -8.96 -14.79
C PRO A 14 4.59 -9.33 -15.06
N LEU A 15 4.03 -10.31 -14.34
CA LEU A 15 2.62 -10.70 -14.46
C LEU A 15 1.70 -9.61 -13.93
N ILE A 16 2.02 -9.06 -12.76
CA ILE A 16 1.25 -7.99 -12.11
C ILE A 16 1.20 -6.76 -13.01
N ILE A 17 2.34 -6.34 -13.57
CA ILE A 17 2.40 -5.20 -14.51
C ILE A 17 1.52 -5.44 -15.73
N LYS A 18 1.58 -6.63 -16.35
CA LYS A 18 0.71 -6.96 -17.49
C LYS A 18 -0.78 -6.92 -17.15
N LEU A 19 -1.16 -7.25 -15.92
CA LEU A 19 -2.54 -7.17 -15.46
C LEU A 19 -2.96 -5.72 -15.20
N ILE A 20 -2.09 -4.90 -14.62
CA ILE A 20 -2.32 -3.45 -14.45
C ILE A 20 -2.55 -2.79 -15.81
N ASP A 21 -1.70 -3.07 -16.80
CA ASP A 21 -1.79 -2.46 -18.14
C ASP A 21 -3.12 -2.76 -18.85
N LYS A 22 -3.76 -3.89 -18.54
CA LYS A 22 -5.04 -4.33 -19.12
C LYS A 22 -6.26 -3.99 -18.26
N SER A 23 -6.02 -3.48 -17.06
CA SER A 23 -7.09 -3.19 -16.10
C SER A 23 -7.90 -1.97 -16.49
N CYS A 24 -9.14 -1.91 -15.98
CA CYS A 24 -9.99 -0.73 -16.09
C CYS A 24 -9.72 0.26 -14.95
N PHE A 25 -9.51 -0.27 -13.74
CA PHE A 25 -9.17 0.50 -12.55
C PHE A 25 -8.52 -0.41 -11.51
N LEU A 26 -7.92 0.24 -10.51
CA LEU A 26 -7.27 -0.41 -9.39
C LEU A 26 -7.95 0.04 -8.09
N ALA A 27 -7.98 -0.84 -7.09
CA ALA A 27 -8.23 -0.45 -5.70
C ALA A 27 -7.00 -0.78 -4.87
N ILE A 28 -6.65 0.11 -3.95
CA ILE A 28 -5.51 -0.04 -3.05
C ILE A 28 -5.94 0.12 -1.61
N ASP A 29 -5.27 -0.59 -0.72
CA ASP A 29 -5.38 -0.43 0.72
C ASP A 29 -4.03 -0.70 1.38
N THR A 30 -3.78 -0.15 2.57
CA THR A 30 -2.47 -0.25 3.22
C THR A 30 -2.59 -0.47 4.70
N GLU A 31 -1.77 -1.38 5.22
CA GLU A 31 -1.64 -1.62 6.66
C GLU A 31 -0.40 -0.90 7.20
N PHE A 32 -0.64 -0.03 8.18
CA PHE A 32 0.38 0.82 8.81
C PHE A 32 0.79 0.28 10.18
N SER A 33 2.04 0.51 10.57
CA SER A 33 2.56 0.14 11.88
C SER A 33 1.90 0.88 13.06
N SER A 34 1.23 2.00 12.80
CA SER A 34 0.47 2.78 13.79
C SER A 34 -0.53 3.70 13.08
N ILE A 35 -1.58 4.13 13.79
CA ILE A 35 -2.61 5.04 13.32
C ILE A 35 -2.58 6.33 14.14
N ASP A 36 -2.77 7.46 13.47
CA ASP A 36 -2.84 8.77 14.12
C ASP A 36 -4.09 8.88 14.99
N THR A 37 -3.92 8.92 16.31
CA THR A 37 -5.02 9.12 17.27
C THR A 37 -5.27 10.59 17.62
N PHE A 38 -4.50 11.53 17.08
CA PHE A 38 -4.66 12.96 17.34
C PHE A 38 -5.85 13.54 16.56
N SER A 39 -6.91 13.90 17.28
CA SER A 39 -8.16 14.36 16.64
C SER A 39 -8.75 15.67 17.16
N SER A 40 -8.19 16.32 18.19
CA SER A 40 -9.02 17.28 18.95
C SER A 40 -8.86 18.78 18.63
N SER A 41 -7.98 19.22 17.71
CA SER A 41 -7.72 20.67 17.57
C SER A 41 -7.34 21.19 16.18
N ILE A 42 -7.65 20.45 15.11
CA ILE A 42 -7.33 20.85 13.74
C ILE A 42 -8.36 21.84 13.21
N LYS A 43 -7.94 23.06 12.88
CA LYS A 43 -8.84 24.14 12.42
C LYS A 43 -8.77 24.40 10.91
N THR A 44 -7.72 23.96 10.24
CA THR A 44 -7.51 24.18 8.80
C THR A 44 -6.96 22.94 8.09
N ILE A 45 -7.20 22.84 6.78
CA ILE A 45 -6.65 21.77 5.93
C ILE A 45 -5.12 21.77 5.95
N LYS A 46 -4.49 22.96 6.00
CA LYS A 46 -3.03 23.08 6.09
C LYS A 46 -2.50 22.43 7.37
N GLN A 47 -3.08 22.78 8.52
CA GLN A 47 -2.70 22.18 9.81
C GLN A 47 -2.95 20.67 9.84
N PHE A 48 -4.05 20.22 9.25
CA PHE A 48 -4.36 18.79 9.09
C PHE A 48 -3.24 18.06 8.34
N TYR A 49 -2.85 18.59 7.18
CA TYR A 49 -1.80 18.02 6.36
C TYR A 49 -0.44 18.04 7.07
N GLU A 50 -0.05 19.16 7.69
CA GLU A 50 1.23 19.28 8.40
C GLU A 50 1.34 18.28 9.56
N GLN A 51 0.28 18.14 10.36
CA GLN A 51 0.27 17.17 11.46
C GLN A 51 0.36 15.73 10.94
N ARG A 52 -0.49 15.35 9.97
CA ARG A 52 -0.45 13.99 9.40
C ARG A 52 0.84 13.69 8.67
N SER A 53 1.40 14.64 7.92
CA SER A 53 2.69 14.46 7.24
C SER A 53 3.81 14.20 8.24
N ASN A 54 3.82 14.90 9.38
CA ASN A 54 4.81 14.67 10.42
C ASN A 54 4.63 13.33 11.14
N PHE A 55 3.39 12.87 11.32
CA PHE A 55 3.10 11.54 11.85
C PHE A 55 3.51 10.43 10.89
N VAL A 56 3.12 10.52 9.61
CA VAL A 56 3.40 9.50 8.59
C VAL A 56 4.91 9.24 8.40
N LYS A 57 5.76 10.25 8.63
CA LYS A 57 7.23 10.10 8.61
C LYS A 57 7.79 9.16 9.69
N GLN A 58 7.02 8.86 10.73
CA GLN A 58 7.45 8.07 11.88
C GLN A 58 6.95 6.64 11.82
N ILE A 59 6.09 6.28 10.87
CA ILE A 59 5.48 4.96 10.73
C ILE A 59 5.93 4.32 9.42
N THR A 60 5.66 3.03 9.26
CA THR A 60 5.87 2.32 7.99
C THR A 60 4.61 1.62 7.53
N ILE A 61 4.49 1.45 6.22
CA ILE A 61 3.57 0.48 5.63
C ILE A 61 4.28 -0.88 5.68
N PHE A 62 3.62 -1.90 6.22
CA PHE A 62 4.14 -3.28 6.20
C PHE A 62 3.34 -4.20 5.27
N GLN A 63 2.13 -3.79 4.88
CA GLN A 63 1.35 -4.45 3.83
C GLN A 63 0.73 -3.45 2.87
N PHE A 64 0.83 -3.73 1.58
CA PHE A 64 0.14 -2.99 0.52
C PHE A 64 -0.79 -3.95 -0.23
N GLY A 65 -2.10 -3.75 -0.11
CA GLY A 65 -3.13 -4.49 -0.84
C GLY A 65 -3.40 -3.85 -2.20
N LEU A 66 -3.47 -4.68 -3.24
CA LEU A 66 -3.77 -4.27 -4.61
C LEU A 66 -4.85 -5.17 -5.21
N ALA A 67 -5.94 -4.58 -5.65
CA ALA A 67 -6.98 -5.24 -6.44
C ALA A 67 -7.03 -4.65 -7.85
N ILE A 68 -6.85 -5.50 -8.85
CA ILE A 68 -6.78 -5.14 -10.27
C ILE A 68 -8.06 -5.60 -10.95
N PHE A 69 -8.89 -4.66 -11.40
CA PHE A 69 -10.19 -4.97 -12.01
C PHE A 69 -10.12 -4.88 -13.53
N SER A 70 -10.47 -5.96 -14.22
CA SER A 70 -10.54 -6.03 -15.69
C SER A 70 -11.94 -6.42 -16.12
N LYS A 71 -12.39 -5.99 -17.30
CA LYS A 71 -13.67 -6.44 -17.86
C LYS A 71 -13.57 -7.89 -18.34
N THR A 72 -14.63 -8.66 -18.10
CA THR A 72 -14.83 -9.96 -18.75
C THR A 72 -14.95 -9.81 -20.26
N SER A 73 -14.73 -10.88 -21.01
CA SER A 73 -14.83 -10.90 -22.48
C SER A 73 -16.23 -10.50 -23.00
N ASP A 74 -17.27 -10.78 -22.23
CA ASP A 74 -18.66 -10.37 -22.49
C ASP A 74 -18.97 -8.93 -22.02
N GLN A 75 -18.02 -8.26 -21.38
CA GLN A 75 -18.08 -6.89 -20.83
C GLN A 75 -19.21 -6.60 -19.82
N GLN A 76 -19.90 -7.63 -19.32
CA GLN A 76 -21.00 -7.47 -18.38
C GLN A 76 -20.56 -7.55 -16.90
N LYS A 77 -19.31 -7.96 -16.64
CA LYS A 77 -18.77 -8.16 -15.30
C LYS A 77 -17.33 -7.69 -15.21
N TYR A 78 -16.85 -7.58 -13.98
CA TYR A 78 -15.44 -7.38 -13.68
C TYR A 78 -14.84 -8.66 -13.09
N GLU A 79 -13.66 -9.00 -13.56
CA GLU A 79 -12.76 -9.95 -12.92
C GLU A 79 -11.74 -9.19 -12.07
N VAL A 80 -11.39 -9.74 -10.92
CA VAL A 80 -10.47 -9.10 -9.98
C VAL A 80 -9.29 -10.01 -9.67
N ASN A 81 -8.08 -9.47 -9.79
CA ASN A 81 -6.85 -10.09 -9.31
C ASN A 81 -6.38 -9.35 -8.07
N ILE A 82 -6.25 -10.06 -6.94
CA ILE A 82 -5.94 -9.45 -5.63
C ILE A 82 -4.56 -9.91 -5.17
N TYR A 83 -3.71 -8.96 -4.79
CA TYR A 83 -2.35 -9.16 -4.31
C TYR A 83 -2.14 -8.46 -2.97
N ASN A 84 -1.45 -9.12 -2.04
CA ASN A 84 -0.94 -8.48 -0.82
C ASN A 84 0.58 -8.45 -0.88
N PHE A 85 1.16 -7.26 -0.85
CA PHE A 85 2.61 -7.10 -0.81
C PHE A 85 3.05 -6.92 0.63
N TYR A 86 3.91 -7.80 1.12
CA TYR A 86 4.56 -7.64 2.41
C TYR A 86 5.82 -6.82 2.24
N LEU A 87 5.85 -5.65 2.87
CA LEU A 87 6.93 -4.68 2.76
C LEU A 87 7.78 -4.72 4.02
N ASN A 88 9.10 -4.65 3.84
CA ASN A 88 10.05 -4.45 4.93
C ASN A 88 10.89 -3.21 4.59
N PRO A 89 10.85 -2.15 5.40
CA PRO A 89 11.68 -0.96 5.17
C PRO A 89 13.16 -1.32 5.38
N THR A 90 13.80 -1.74 4.29
CA THR A 90 15.23 -2.02 4.25
C THR A 90 15.94 -0.87 3.54
N SER A 91 16.98 -0.35 4.17
CA SER A 91 17.86 0.64 3.57
C SER A 91 19.00 -0.08 2.82
N ILE A 92 19.29 0.35 1.60
CA ILE A 92 20.43 -0.14 0.82
C ILE A 92 21.77 0.34 1.43
N HIS A 93 21.70 1.45 2.16
CA HIS A 93 22.80 2.01 2.96
C HIS A 93 22.66 1.61 4.43
N PRO A 94 23.72 1.67 5.26
CA PRO A 94 23.64 1.36 6.69
C PRO A 94 22.93 2.47 7.49
N ILE A 95 21.72 2.82 7.07
CA ILE A 95 20.82 3.73 7.76
C ILE A 95 19.90 2.85 8.59
N ASP A 96 20.00 2.95 9.91
CA ASP A 96 19.09 2.27 10.83
C ASP A 96 17.70 2.91 10.71
N VAL A 97 16.79 2.24 9.99
CA VAL A 97 15.43 2.73 9.77
C VAL A 97 14.60 2.43 11.02
N LYS A 98 14.17 3.49 11.72
CA LYS A 98 13.33 3.39 12.91
C LYS A 98 11.92 3.84 12.59
N TYR A 99 10.94 3.08 13.05
CA TYR A 99 9.52 3.41 12.92
C TYR A 99 8.77 3.04 14.20
N LEU A 100 7.69 3.77 14.46
CA LEU A 100 6.77 3.58 15.56
C LEU A 100 5.87 2.37 15.30
N ILE A 101 5.69 1.53 16.31
CA ILE A 101 4.68 0.47 16.34
C ILE A 101 3.71 0.81 17.47
N GLN A 102 2.41 0.75 17.18
CA GLN A 102 1.37 0.94 18.18
C GLN A 102 0.74 -0.42 18.54
N SER A 103 0.64 -0.69 19.85
CA SER A 103 0.00 -1.88 20.42
C SER A 103 -1.52 -1.78 20.42
#